data_AF-A0A9W8GYC2-F1
#
_entry.id   AF-A0A9W8GYC2-F1
#
_cell.length_a   1.000
_cell.length_b   1.000
_cell.length_c   1.000
_cell.angle_alpha   90.00
_cell.angle_beta   90.00
_cell.angle_gamma   90.00
#
_symmetry.space_group_name_H-M   'P 1'
#
loop_
_entity.id
_entity.type
_entity.pdbx_description
1 polymer ?
#
loop_
_entity_poly.entity_id
_entity_poly.type
_entity_poly.pdbx_seq_one_letter_code
_entity_poly.pdbx_strand_id
1 'polypeptide(L)'
;MPYIPFFSRLSLSEYQGMLIAALFFIVEKFLRVFLVVFPIGFVVGLLPEWTFSWLKIPQLFGTDKEAEVEFLDDFTSFAEIVEYWGYPHEDHLVETRDGFILGAHRITGPRVFGRGSASQPAEGADKQSTSHTPPVGGGRVKPVVLFWHGFMLSSECFVCHPDWINILPFRLAEAGYDVWLGNSRGNKYSYKHMRYAPDDRRFWDFSIDEIANIDVPTTVSYILKETGASSLTYIGFSQGSAQMLMALSRNKELNSQVEHFIALAPASTPRGFHNSIVDYFIKATPHMLYLLFGRKRAMTLVYFWIGLLPRDLYVAALDFSVNLLFGWTMRNLSQETKCITYWHLYSYTSVKAIVHWMQIIRCGELQMYDEDPPVYPLLWSSQSQMMAPEIVEQSAYSGVGRYKDGPNTNPALHDFSRPASIPVSNKGGRRRRRVKGVLAHWNNTYPLKKITTRISLFHGGSDSLSSVDVLLEDLNVVPHETLCFPHYEHLDFLWADTVGSLVYPKVLALLGARDSSSAPPESHSLGLMSDSDVVQSLIGPENIDISDDDDEATGSSRHFSHHRLMLTPVTDRSPMLRKRSLSRRRVSSVSSITSALN
;
A
#
# COMPACT_ATOMS: atom_id res chain seq x y z
N MET A 1 -7.02 -43.90 30.09
CA MET A 1 -6.59 -42.51 30.37
C MET A 1 -7.76 -41.59 30.05
N PRO A 2 -8.06 -40.57 30.88
CA PRO A 2 -9.18 -39.68 30.61
C PRO A 2 -8.89 -38.89 29.34
N TYR A 3 -9.92 -38.75 28.50
CA TYR A 3 -9.91 -37.93 27.29
C TYR A 3 -9.75 -36.46 27.68
N ILE A 4 -8.55 -35.91 27.52
CA ILE A 4 -8.30 -34.47 27.68
C ILE A 4 -8.54 -33.84 26.29
N PRO A 5 -9.58 -33.00 26.11
CA PRO A 5 -10.03 -32.51 24.80
C PRO A 5 -8.98 -31.73 23.99
N PHE A 6 -7.89 -31.31 24.64
CA PHE A 6 -6.87 -30.44 24.06
C PHE A 6 -5.69 -31.18 23.43
N PHE A 7 -5.44 -32.45 23.79
CA PHE A 7 -4.18 -33.16 23.45
C PHE A 7 -4.27 -34.17 22.30
N SER A 8 -5.45 -34.39 21.71
CA SER A 8 -5.67 -35.47 20.71
C SER A 8 -5.93 -34.99 19.29
N ARG A 9 -5.87 -33.68 19.02
CA ARG A 9 -6.35 -33.10 17.74
C ARG A 9 -5.31 -32.36 16.91
N LEU A 10 -4.13 -32.10 17.47
CA LEU A 10 -3.08 -31.35 16.79
C LEU A 10 -1.84 -32.22 16.59
N SER A 11 -1.15 -32.01 15.48
CA SER A 11 0.20 -32.51 15.23
C SER A 11 1.19 -31.90 16.22
N LEU A 12 2.33 -32.56 16.45
CA LEU A 12 3.39 -32.06 17.33
C LEU A 12 3.87 -30.67 16.91
N SER A 13 3.96 -30.42 15.59
CA SER A 13 4.31 -29.11 15.02
C SER A 13 3.28 -28.03 15.34
N GLU A 14 1.98 -28.36 15.35
CA GLU A 14 0.93 -27.41 15.71
C GLU A 14 0.97 -27.08 17.21
N TYR A 15 1.27 -28.05 18.08
CA TYR A 15 1.53 -27.78 19.50
C TYR A 15 2.75 -26.87 19.71
N GLN A 16 3.83 -27.10 18.98
CA GLN A 16 5.03 -26.24 19.04
C GLN A 16 4.73 -24.82 18.57
N GLY A 17 4.06 -24.67 17.42
CA GLY A 17 3.63 -23.36 16.92
C GLY A 17 2.72 -22.62 17.90
N MET A 18 1.78 -23.34 18.54
CA MET A 18 0.91 -22.78 19.56
C MET A 18 1.68 -22.32 20.81
N LEU A 19 2.64 -23.11 21.29
CA LEU A 19 3.46 -22.74 22.44
C LEU A 19 4.35 -21.54 22.12
N ILE A 20 4.94 -21.48 20.93
CA ILE A 20 5.72 -20.34 20.46
C ILE A 20 4.85 -19.08 20.39
N ALA A 21 3.65 -19.17 19.82
CA ALA A 21 2.75 -18.02 19.72
C ALA A 21 2.22 -17.58 21.09
N ALA A 22 1.83 -18.51 21.95
CA ALA A 22 1.43 -18.20 23.31
C ALA A 22 2.57 -17.52 24.08
N LEU A 23 3.79 -18.04 23.97
CA LEU A 23 4.98 -17.42 24.55
C LEU A 23 5.23 -16.03 23.97
N PHE A 24 5.10 -15.85 22.65
CA PHE A 24 5.22 -14.55 22.01
C PHE A 24 4.24 -13.54 22.62
N PHE A 25 2.94 -13.87 22.70
CA PHE A 25 1.95 -12.95 23.26
C PHE A 25 2.13 -12.70 24.77
N ILE A 26 2.66 -13.67 25.51
CA ILE A 26 2.99 -13.49 26.93
C ILE A 26 4.18 -12.54 27.08
N VAL A 27 5.29 -12.83 26.39
CA VAL A 27 6.52 -12.02 26.40
C VAL A 27 6.24 -10.61 25.91
N GLU A 28 5.49 -10.48 24.83
CA GLU A 28 5.08 -9.20 24.25
C GLU A 28 4.26 -8.37 25.26
N LYS A 29 3.28 -8.97 25.96
CA LYS A 29 2.53 -8.27 27.02
C LYS A 29 3.44 -7.81 28.16
N PHE A 30 4.36 -8.66 28.61
CA PHE A 30 5.34 -8.28 29.64
C PHE A 30 6.24 -7.14 29.15
N LEU A 31 6.68 -7.19 27.89
CA LEU A 31 7.51 -6.16 27.29
C LEU A 31 6.77 -4.81 27.21
N ARG A 32 5.48 -4.80 26.87
CA ARG A 32 4.69 -3.56 26.90
C ARG A 32 4.57 -2.98 28.30
N VAL A 33 4.26 -3.82 29.29
CA VAL A 33 4.18 -3.37 30.69
C VAL A 33 5.54 -2.82 31.14
N PHE A 34 6.63 -3.50 30.79
CA PHE A 34 7.99 -3.06 31.07
C PHE A 34 8.29 -1.70 30.44
N LEU A 35 8.00 -1.49 29.15
CA LEU A 35 8.32 -0.25 28.45
C LEU A 35 7.39 0.92 28.79
N VAL A 36 6.21 0.66 29.34
CA VAL A 36 5.37 1.70 29.97
C VAL A 36 6.02 2.21 31.26
N VAL A 37 6.71 1.33 32.00
CA VAL A 37 7.41 1.69 33.25
C VAL A 37 8.80 2.28 32.99
N PHE A 38 9.52 1.73 32.02
CA PHE A 38 10.88 2.13 31.67
C PHE A 38 10.91 2.79 30.28
N PRO A 39 11.14 4.12 30.21
CA PRO A 39 11.14 4.83 28.93
C PRO A 39 12.08 4.20 27.91
N ILE A 40 11.66 4.13 26.65
CA ILE A 40 12.44 3.49 25.58
C ILE A 40 13.85 4.07 25.45
N GLY A 41 14.02 5.39 25.64
CA GLY A 41 15.33 6.04 25.59
C GLY A 41 16.29 5.57 26.68
N PHE A 42 15.77 5.23 27.86
CA PHE A 42 16.57 4.62 28.93
C PHE A 42 17.01 3.21 28.53
N VAL A 43 16.11 2.40 27.99
CA VAL A 43 16.43 1.03 27.53
C VAL A 43 17.45 1.06 26.41
N VAL A 44 17.24 1.91 25.39
CA VAL A 44 18.15 2.12 24.26
C VAL A 44 19.53 2.58 24.75
N GLY A 45 19.58 3.49 25.72
CA GLY A 45 20.85 3.96 26.31
C GLY A 45 21.62 2.89 27.10
N LEU A 46 20.98 1.79 27.50
CA LEU A 46 21.65 0.65 28.15
C LEU A 46 22.13 -0.40 27.14
N LEU A 47 21.70 -0.34 25.89
CA LEU A 47 22.09 -1.32 24.87
C LEU A 47 23.50 -1.01 24.34
N PRO A 48 24.38 -2.02 24.23
CA PRO A 48 25.70 -1.85 23.62
C PRO A 48 25.61 -1.42 22.16
N GLU A 49 26.58 -0.64 21.65
CA GLU A 49 26.59 -0.15 20.26
C GLU A 49 26.50 -1.25 19.19
N TRP A 50 27.08 -2.43 19.46
CA TRP A 50 27.02 -3.57 18.53
C TRP A 50 25.58 -4.04 18.26
N THR A 51 24.63 -3.76 19.17
CA THR A 51 23.21 -4.11 18.97
C THR A 51 22.60 -3.34 17.80
N PHE A 52 22.91 -2.06 17.67
CA PHE A 52 22.42 -1.22 16.57
C PHE A 52 23.09 -1.59 15.24
N SER A 53 24.37 -1.99 15.29
CA SER A 53 25.07 -2.53 14.12
C SER A 53 24.47 -3.86 13.64
N TRP A 54 24.12 -4.76 14.57
CA TRP A 54 23.44 -6.02 14.26
C TRP A 54 22.05 -5.80 13.65
N LEU A 55 21.28 -4.84 14.21
CA LEU A 55 19.98 -4.42 13.69
C LEU A 55 20.07 -3.61 12.38
N LYS A 56 21.29 -3.31 11.90
CA LYS A 56 21.56 -2.47 10.72
C LYS A 56 20.87 -1.10 10.79
N ILE A 57 20.70 -0.57 12.00
CA ILE A 57 20.15 0.77 12.17
C ILE A 57 21.28 1.74 11.77
N PRO A 58 21.06 2.66 10.81
CA PRO A 58 22.02 3.73 10.53
C PRO A 58 22.41 4.42 11.85
N GLN A 59 23.64 4.94 11.96
CA GLN A 59 24.08 5.61 13.19
C GLN A 59 22.97 6.54 13.69
N LEU A 60 22.45 6.23 14.89
CA LEU A 60 21.14 6.68 15.39
C LEU A 60 21.00 8.21 15.50
N PHE A 61 22.07 8.95 15.24
CA PHE A 61 22.16 10.40 15.22
C PHE A 61 23.32 10.77 14.28
N GLY A 62 23.02 11.35 13.13
CA GLY A 62 24.01 11.51 12.06
C GLY A 62 23.62 12.55 11.00
N THR A 63 23.47 13.80 11.47
CA THR A 63 23.83 15.07 10.80
C THR A 63 23.40 15.31 9.35
N ASP A 64 22.58 16.35 9.17
CA ASP A 64 22.44 17.20 7.97
C ASP A 64 21.61 16.68 6.79
N LYS A 65 20.51 15.96 7.07
CA LYS A 65 19.34 15.87 6.17
C LYS A 65 17.97 16.00 6.87
N GLU A 66 17.97 16.12 8.20
CA GLU A 66 16.77 16.16 9.05
C GLU A 66 15.88 17.39 8.81
N ALA A 67 16.37 18.43 8.14
CA ALA A 67 15.63 19.69 7.92
C ALA A 67 14.72 19.70 6.67
N GLU A 68 14.89 18.79 5.71
CA GLU A 68 14.01 18.70 4.52
C GLU A 68 12.88 17.66 4.71
N VAL A 69 13.03 16.73 5.66
CA VAL A 69 12.11 15.59 5.88
C VAL A 69 11.09 15.84 7.01
N GLU A 70 11.27 16.92 7.77
CA GLU A 70 10.35 17.33 8.86
C GLU A 70 8.93 17.66 8.34
N PHE A 71 8.74 17.82 7.03
CA PHE A 71 7.47 18.28 6.45
C PHE A 71 6.38 17.20 6.35
N LEU A 72 6.71 15.95 6.00
CA LEU A 72 5.71 14.86 5.87
C LEU A 72 5.56 14.04 7.16
N ASP A 73 6.51 14.18 8.10
CA ASP A 73 6.61 13.38 9.30
C ASP A 73 5.53 13.68 10.36
N ASP A 74 4.93 14.87 10.30
CA ASP A 74 3.86 15.32 11.20
C ASP A 74 2.45 15.03 10.67
N PHE A 75 2.32 14.52 9.44
CA PHE A 75 0.99 14.28 8.88
C PHE A 75 0.33 13.05 9.49
N THR A 76 -0.85 13.30 10.01
CA THR A 76 -1.71 12.31 10.63
C THR A 76 -2.93 12.00 9.78
N SER A 77 -3.12 12.67 8.64
CA SER A 77 -4.27 12.45 7.77
C SER A 77 -3.98 12.63 6.27
N PHE A 78 -4.82 12.02 5.44
CA PHE A 78 -4.86 12.20 4.00
C PHE A 78 -4.96 13.68 3.61
N ALA A 79 -5.86 14.43 4.26
CA ALA A 79 -6.07 15.85 3.98
C ALA A 79 -4.76 16.64 4.11
N GLU A 80 -4.03 16.49 5.22
CA GLU A 80 -2.77 17.19 5.46
C GLU A 80 -1.71 16.86 4.40
N ILE A 81 -1.58 15.59 4.00
CA ILE A 81 -0.64 15.17 2.94
C ILE A 81 -1.01 15.83 1.61
N VAL A 82 -2.30 15.82 1.25
CA VAL A 82 -2.76 16.33 -0.06
C VAL A 82 -2.71 17.87 -0.12
N GLU A 83 -3.01 18.53 1.00
CA GLU A 83 -2.86 19.99 1.16
C GLU A 83 -1.42 20.44 1.06
N TYR A 84 -0.47 19.70 1.65
CA TYR A 84 0.96 19.98 1.47
C TYR A 84 1.33 20.06 -0.01
N TRP A 85 0.90 19.05 -0.77
CA TRP A 85 1.19 18.98 -2.20
C TRP A 85 0.36 19.97 -3.02
N GLY A 86 -0.53 20.77 -2.40
CA GLY A 86 -1.31 21.82 -3.05
C GLY A 86 -2.48 21.30 -3.89
N TYR A 87 -2.98 20.10 -3.63
CA TYR A 87 -4.08 19.50 -4.38
C TYR A 87 -5.43 19.76 -3.69
N PRO A 88 -6.48 20.12 -4.45
CA PRO A 88 -7.82 20.25 -3.91
C PRO A 88 -8.39 18.86 -3.60
N HIS A 89 -9.00 18.71 -2.42
CA HIS A 89 -9.57 17.43 -1.99
C HIS A 89 -10.95 17.57 -1.34
N GLU A 90 -11.70 16.48 -1.35
CA GLU A 90 -13.02 16.34 -0.72
C GLU A 90 -13.09 15.02 0.07
N ASP A 91 -13.80 15.05 1.19
CA ASP A 91 -14.12 13.87 2.00
C ASP A 91 -15.59 13.50 1.82
N HIS A 92 -15.85 12.23 1.50
CA HIS A 92 -17.18 11.70 1.29
C HIS A 92 -17.49 10.59 2.28
N LEU A 93 -18.72 10.59 2.80
CA LEU A 93 -19.24 9.53 3.67
C LEU A 93 -20.19 8.65 2.88
N VAL A 94 -19.81 7.38 2.72
CA VAL A 94 -20.59 6.38 1.98
C VAL A 94 -21.22 5.41 2.97
N GLU A 95 -22.55 5.42 3.06
CA GLU A 95 -23.29 4.48 3.91
C GLU A 95 -23.51 3.14 3.19
N THR A 96 -23.07 2.05 3.80
CA THR A 96 -23.34 0.70 3.30
C THR A 96 -24.70 0.20 3.75
N ARG A 97 -25.26 -0.75 2.99
CA ARG A 97 -26.57 -1.37 3.32
C ARG A 97 -26.63 -2.04 4.69
N ASP A 98 -25.48 -2.46 5.24
CA ASP A 98 -25.38 -3.08 6.55
C ASP A 98 -24.99 -2.10 7.67
N GLY A 99 -24.84 -0.81 7.33
CA GLY A 99 -24.75 0.29 8.29
C GLY A 99 -23.34 0.77 8.61
N PHE A 100 -22.31 0.35 7.87
CA PHE A 100 -20.98 0.99 7.96
C PHE A 100 -21.01 2.35 7.27
N ILE A 101 -20.22 3.28 7.80
CA ILE A 101 -19.94 4.58 7.18
C ILE A 101 -18.49 4.56 6.70
N LEU A 102 -18.31 4.46 5.39
CA LEU A 102 -16.99 4.43 4.75
C LEU A 102 -16.54 5.85 4.40
N GLY A 103 -15.30 6.19 4.72
CA GLY A 103 -14.68 7.43 4.26
C GLY A 103 -14.05 7.23 2.88
N ALA A 104 -14.54 7.93 1.86
CA ALA A 104 -13.92 7.98 0.55
C ALA A 104 -13.29 9.36 0.35
N HIS A 105 -12.04 9.41 -0.09
CA HIS A 105 -11.39 10.67 -0.40
C HIS A 105 -11.39 10.92 -1.91
N ARG A 106 -11.42 12.19 -2.29
CA ARG A 106 -11.39 12.60 -3.70
C ARG A 106 -10.36 13.71 -3.89
N ILE A 107 -9.56 13.62 -4.95
CA ILE A 107 -8.71 14.70 -5.45
C ILE A 107 -9.40 15.25 -6.69
N THR A 108 -9.93 16.48 -6.59
CA THR A 108 -10.91 16.99 -7.55
C THR A 108 -10.28 17.58 -8.83
N GLY A 109 -8.97 17.82 -8.82
CA GLY A 109 -8.26 18.44 -9.93
C GLY A 109 -6.77 18.61 -9.70
N PRO A 110 -6.07 19.27 -10.64
CA PRO A 110 -4.62 19.50 -10.58
C PRO A 110 -4.25 20.45 -9.45
N ARG A 111 -2.94 20.57 -9.20
CA ARG A 111 -2.38 21.42 -8.16
C ARG A 111 -2.79 22.89 -8.33
N VAL A 112 -3.09 23.57 -7.23
CA VAL A 112 -3.45 24.99 -7.21
C VAL A 112 -2.38 25.78 -6.44
N PHE A 113 -1.51 26.50 -7.15
CA PHE A 113 -0.57 27.43 -6.53
C PHE A 113 -1.22 28.80 -6.31
N GLY A 114 -1.22 29.28 -5.05
CA GLY A 114 -1.39 30.68 -4.68
C GLY A 114 -2.55 31.46 -5.32
N ARG A 115 -3.71 31.50 -4.64
CA ARG A 115 -4.42 32.78 -4.48
C ARG A 115 -3.97 33.38 -3.16
N GLY A 116 -3.05 34.35 -3.24
CA GLY A 116 -2.65 35.14 -2.08
C GLY A 116 -3.85 35.87 -1.46
N SER A 117 -3.77 36.04 -0.15
CA SER A 117 -4.66 36.79 0.73
C SER A 117 -6.04 36.17 0.96
N ALA A 118 -6.23 35.73 2.20
CA ALA A 118 -7.50 35.87 2.88
C ALA A 118 -8.03 37.30 2.64
N SER A 119 -8.92 37.46 1.68
CA SER A 119 -9.93 38.49 1.79
C SER A 119 -10.68 38.12 3.07
N GLN A 120 -10.46 38.93 4.11
CA GLN A 120 -11.30 38.96 5.28
C GLN A 120 -12.76 38.83 4.81
N PRO A 121 -13.58 37.97 5.43
CA PRO A 121 -15.01 38.01 5.17
C PRO A 121 -15.45 39.43 5.54
N ALA A 122 -15.99 40.17 4.58
CA ALA A 122 -16.70 41.39 4.88
C ALA A 122 -17.82 41.02 5.87
N GLU A 123 -17.71 41.51 7.11
CA GLU A 123 -18.78 41.42 8.09
C GLU A 123 -20.02 42.11 7.51
N GLY A 124 -21.12 41.37 7.41
CA GLY A 124 -22.43 41.91 7.05
C GLY A 124 -22.98 41.41 5.71
N ALA A 125 -23.31 40.12 5.63
CA ALA A 125 -24.39 39.66 4.75
C ALA A 125 -25.02 38.40 5.37
N ASP A 126 -26.34 38.41 5.46
CA ASP A 126 -27.16 37.53 6.26
C ASP A 126 -26.95 36.02 6.02
N LYS A 127 -27.01 35.27 7.12
CA LYS A 127 -27.18 33.82 7.12
C LYS A 127 -28.58 33.48 6.63
N GLN A 128 -28.74 33.21 5.34
CA GLN A 128 -29.89 32.44 4.86
C GLN A 128 -29.59 31.71 3.54
N SER A 129 -29.70 30.38 3.60
CA SER A 129 -29.92 29.46 2.48
C SER A 129 -28.81 29.32 1.44
N THR A 130 -27.99 28.26 1.54
CA THR A 130 -27.27 27.71 0.38
C THR A 130 -27.94 26.42 -0.07
N SER A 131 -28.81 26.61 -1.04
CA SER A 131 -29.33 25.63 -1.97
C SER A 131 -28.20 24.85 -2.66
N HIS A 132 -28.41 23.54 -2.79
CA HIS A 132 -27.78 22.73 -3.82
C HIS A 132 -27.98 23.39 -5.19
N THR A 133 -26.90 23.90 -5.78
CA THR A 133 -26.84 24.20 -7.20
C THR A 133 -25.59 23.51 -7.74
N PRO A 134 -25.73 22.50 -8.61
CA PRO A 134 -24.58 21.92 -9.30
C PRO A 134 -23.97 22.98 -10.22
N PRO A 135 -22.66 22.94 -10.51
CA PRO A 135 -22.08 23.81 -11.53
C PRO A 135 -22.66 23.40 -12.89
N VAL A 136 -23.66 24.14 -13.34
CA VAL A 136 -24.14 24.12 -14.72
C VAL A 136 -23.14 24.93 -15.55
N GLY A 137 -22.10 24.25 -16.00
CA GLY A 137 -21.20 24.69 -17.06
C GLY A 137 -20.82 23.45 -17.86
N GLY A 138 -20.97 23.50 -19.19
CA GLY A 138 -20.78 22.37 -20.12
C GLY A 138 -19.35 21.82 -20.21
N GLY A 139 -18.78 21.41 -19.07
CA GLY A 139 -17.53 20.68 -18.96
C GLY A 139 -17.77 19.20 -19.20
N ARG A 140 -16.94 18.59 -20.03
CA ARG A 140 -16.92 17.14 -20.26
C ARG A 140 -16.74 16.41 -18.92
N VAL A 141 -17.57 15.40 -18.64
CA VAL A 141 -17.42 14.53 -17.46
C VAL A 141 -15.99 13.98 -17.45
N LYS A 142 -15.25 14.22 -16.36
CA LYS A 142 -13.86 13.75 -16.22
C LYS A 142 -13.84 12.23 -16.12
N PRO A 143 -12.85 11.54 -16.73
CA PRO A 143 -12.66 10.11 -16.51
C PRO A 143 -12.35 9.86 -15.04
N VAL A 144 -13.07 8.93 -14.43
CA VAL A 144 -13.00 8.64 -12.99
C VAL A 144 -12.06 7.47 -12.72
N VAL A 145 -11.17 7.62 -11.76
CA VAL A 145 -10.27 6.54 -11.30
C VAL A 145 -10.46 6.32 -9.80
N LEU A 146 -10.83 5.10 -9.40
CA LEU A 146 -10.94 4.67 -8.01
C LEU A 146 -9.72 3.83 -7.62
N PHE A 147 -8.97 4.30 -6.63
CA PHE A 147 -7.91 3.56 -5.95
C PHE A 147 -8.47 2.78 -4.77
N TRP A 148 -7.98 1.56 -4.55
CA TRP A 148 -8.28 0.80 -3.35
C TRP A 148 -7.05 0.11 -2.77
N HIS A 149 -6.85 0.34 -1.48
CA HIS A 149 -5.67 -0.08 -0.74
C HIS A 149 -5.63 -1.59 -0.45
N GLY A 150 -4.47 -2.05 0.00
CA GLY A 150 -4.19 -3.44 0.37
C GLY A 150 -4.66 -3.83 1.77
N PHE A 151 -4.23 -5.02 2.18
CA PHE A 151 -4.57 -5.59 3.48
C PHE A 151 -3.97 -4.75 4.62
N MET A 152 -4.80 -4.35 5.58
CA MET A 152 -4.39 -3.52 6.74
C MET A 152 -3.79 -2.16 6.37
N LEU A 153 -4.21 -1.59 5.25
CA LEU A 153 -3.77 -0.26 4.78
C LEU A 153 -4.92 0.76 4.83
N SER A 154 -4.64 2.00 4.45
CA SER A 154 -5.63 3.06 4.21
C SER A 154 -5.37 3.76 2.87
N SER A 155 -6.26 4.65 2.45
CA SER A 155 -6.09 5.48 1.25
C SER A 155 -4.82 6.34 1.26
N GLU A 156 -4.30 6.72 2.43
CA GLU A 156 -3.09 7.54 2.56
C GLU A 156 -1.87 6.88 1.92
N CYS A 157 -1.82 5.54 1.91
CA CYS A 157 -0.70 4.80 1.36
C CYS A 157 -0.41 5.12 -0.12
N PHE A 158 -1.40 5.61 -0.87
CA PHE A 158 -1.20 6.01 -2.26
C PHE A 158 -0.62 7.42 -2.44
N VAL A 159 -0.59 8.24 -1.39
CA VAL A 159 -0.16 9.65 -1.44
C VAL A 159 1.00 9.98 -0.50
N CYS A 160 1.40 9.07 0.38
CA CYS A 160 2.43 9.30 1.40
C CYS A 160 3.86 9.01 0.92
N HIS A 161 4.35 9.68 -0.13
CA HIS A 161 5.72 9.53 -0.63
C HIS A 161 6.47 10.89 -0.60
N PRO A 162 7.78 10.94 -0.29
CA PRO A 162 8.56 12.20 -0.32
C PRO A 162 8.63 12.84 -1.71
N ASP A 163 8.82 12.03 -2.75
CA ASP A 163 8.85 12.50 -4.13
C ASP A 163 7.48 12.46 -4.82
N TRP A 164 7.04 13.60 -5.34
CA TRP A 164 5.78 13.73 -6.09
C TRP A 164 5.65 12.77 -7.30
N ILE A 165 6.75 12.51 -8.01
CA ILE A 165 6.74 11.65 -9.20
C ILE A 165 6.29 10.20 -8.89
N ASN A 166 6.50 9.79 -7.63
CA ASN A 166 6.13 8.49 -7.09
C ASN A 166 4.73 8.50 -6.45
N ILE A 167 3.88 9.49 -6.77
CA ILE A 167 2.50 9.57 -6.30
C ILE A 167 1.53 9.54 -7.50
N LEU A 168 1.03 8.35 -7.82
CA LEU A 168 0.15 8.13 -8.98
C LEU A 168 -1.17 8.92 -8.93
N PRO A 169 -1.88 9.04 -7.79
CA PRO A 169 -3.11 9.85 -7.70
C PRO A 169 -2.90 11.30 -8.17
N PHE A 170 -1.79 11.93 -7.78
CA PHE A 170 -1.49 13.30 -8.19
C PHE A 170 -1.19 13.42 -9.67
N ARG A 171 -0.43 12.46 -10.24
CA ARG A 171 -0.16 12.43 -11.68
C ARG A 171 -1.42 12.27 -12.52
N LEU A 172 -2.38 11.49 -12.04
CA LEU A 172 -3.68 11.37 -12.70
C LEU A 172 -4.52 12.65 -12.57
N ALA A 173 -4.47 13.32 -11.42
CA ALA A 173 -5.12 14.61 -11.23
C ALA A 173 -4.55 15.68 -12.20
N GLU A 174 -3.23 15.72 -12.38
CA GLU A 174 -2.57 16.57 -13.40
C GLU A 174 -2.98 16.20 -14.82
N ALA A 175 -3.18 14.91 -15.10
CA ALA A 175 -3.66 14.42 -16.39
C ALA A 175 -5.17 14.65 -16.62
N GLY A 176 -5.87 15.32 -15.69
CA GLY A 176 -7.28 15.72 -15.83
C GLY A 176 -8.30 14.66 -15.40
N TYR A 177 -7.88 13.62 -14.68
CA TYR A 177 -8.78 12.61 -14.12
C TYR A 177 -9.47 13.12 -12.84
N ASP A 178 -10.65 12.57 -12.56
CA ASP A 178 -11.29 12.69 -11.25
C ASP A 178 -10.87 11.49 -10.38
N VAL A 179 -10.08 11.73 -9.34
CA VAL A 179 -9.36 10.68 -8.62
C VAL A 179 -10.01 10.44 -7.27
N TRP A 180 -10.41 9.20 -7.03
CA TRP A 180 -11.06 8.75 -5.81
C TRP A 180 -10.20 7.70 -5.11
N LEU A 181 -10.21 7.69 -3.79
CA LEU A 181 -9.51 6.71 -2.96
C LEU A 181 -10.49 6.12 -1.95
N GLY A 182 -10.82 4.85 -2.14
CA GLY A 182 -11.72 4.10 -1.28
C GLY A 182 -11.02 3.57 -0.03
N ASN A 183 -11.79 3.46 1.06
CA ASN A 183 -11.36 2.82 2.30
C ASN A 183 -12.29 1.67 2.66
N SER A 184 -11.70 0.57 3.14
CA SER A 184 -12.45 -0.59 3.63
C SER A 184 -12.96 -0.36 5.05
N ARG A 185 -14.15 -0.90 5.35
CA ARG A 185 -14.72 -0.93 6.71
C ARG A 185 -13.70 -1.33 7.78
N GLY A 186 -13.75 -0.64 8.91
CA GLY A 186 -12.89 -0.89 10.06
C GLY A 186 -11.50 -0.28 9.99
N ASN A 187 -11.06 0.27 8.86
CA ASN A 187 -9.80 1.02 8.79
C ASN A 187 -9.93 2.43 9.41
N LYS A 188 -8.84 3.20 9.45
CA LYS A 188 -8.74 4.55 10.03
C LYS A 188 -9.84 5.52 9.57
N TYR A 189 -10.25 5.45 8.30
CA TYR A 189 -11.24 6.35 7.70
C TYR A 189 -12.66 5.78 7.66
N SER A 190 -12.82 4.48 7.93
CA SER A 190 -14.11 3.78 7.88
C SER A 190 -14.43 3.09 9.20
N TYR A 191 -14.15 3.81 10.30
CA TYR A 191 -14.23 3.31 11.69
C TYR A 191 -15.59 3.63 12.37
N LYS A 192 -16.66 3.80 11.59
CA LYS A 192 -17.99 4.20 12.08
C LYS A 192 -19.08 3.28 11.54
N HIS A 193 -20.10 3.05 12.36
CA HIS A 193 -21.24 2.21 12.03
C HIS A 193 -22.50 2.77 12.71
N MET A 194 -23.65 2.67 12.05
CA MET A 194 -24.93 3.26 12.49
C MET A 194 -25.48 2.67 13.79
N ARG A 195 -25.25 1.37 14.01
CA ARG A 195 -25.75 0.61 15.19
C ARG A 195 -24.70 0.16 16.22
N TYR A 196 -23.46 -0.12 15.80
CA TYR A 196 -22.47 -0.78 16.66
C TYR A 196 -21.28 0.15 16.89
N ALA A 197 -20.82 0.25 18.13
CA ALA A 197 -19.59 0.95 18.46
C ALA A 197 -18.37 0.08 18.11
N PRO A 198 -17.18 0.66 17.82
CA PRO A 198 -15.96 -0.11 17.58
C PRO A 198 -15.50 -1.00 18.73
N ASP A 199 -15.96 -0.77 19.96
CA ASP A 199 -15.70 -1.69 21.08
C ASP A 199 -16.62 -2.92 21.08
N ASP A 200 -17.68 -2.93 20.27
CA ASP A 200 -18.57 -4.07 20.10
C ASP A 200 -17.92 -5.13 19.19
N ARG A 201 -18.07 -6.41 19.56
CA ARG A 201 -17.63 -7.52 18.71
C ARG A 201 -18.34 -7.52 17.35
N ARG A 202 -19.61 -7.12 17.31
CA ARG A 202 -20.44 -7.10 16.09
C ARG A 202 -19.92 -6.10 15.05
N PHE A 203 -19.26 -5.03 15.48
CA PHE A 203 -18.59 -4.10 14.57
C PHE A 203 -17.47 -4.78 13.77
N TRP A 204 -16.81 -5.79 14.35
CA TRP A 204 -15.66 -6.46 13.72
C TRP A 204 -16.03 -7.79 13.05
N ASP A 205 -17.31 -8.12 12.99
CA ASP A 205 -17.79 -9.39 12.43
C ASP A 205 -17.97 -9.31 10.92
N PHE A 206 -16.88 -8.97 10.22
CA PHE A 206 -16.79 -8.93 8.77
C PHE A 206 -15.50 -9.57 8.30
N SER A 207 -15.50 -10.16 7.12
CA SER A 207 -14.33 -10.70 6.43
C SER A 207 -14.07 -9.89 5.14
N ILE A 208 -13.20 -10.40 4.28
CA ILE A 208 -12.99 -9.86 2.93
C ILE A 208 -14.29 -9.92 2.09
N ASP A 209 -15.19 -10.88 2.39
CA ASP A 209 -16.45 -11.04 1.66
C ASP A 209 -17.35 -9.82 1.76
N GLU A 210 -17.51 -9.25 2.95
CA GLU A 210 -18.33 -8.05 3.11
C GLU A 210 -17.70 -6.84 2.40
N ILE A 211 -16.38 -6.73 2.41
CA ILE A 211 -15.68 -5.67 1.67
C ILE A 211 -15.94 -5.80 0.16
N ALA A 212 -15.80 -7.02 -0.39
CA ALA A 212 -16.01 -7.29 -1.80
C ALA A 212 -17.48 -7.17 -2.24
N ASN A 213 -18.42 -7.69 -1.43
CA ASN A 213 -19.83 -7.78 -1.82
C ASN A 213 -20.66 -6.57 -1.38
N ILE A 214 -20.12 -5.69 -0.51
CA ILE A 214 -20.84 -4.53 0.01
C ILE A 214 -20.05 -3.25 -0.21
N ASP A 215 -18.85 -3.11 0.37
CA ASP A 215 -18.11 -1.84 0.35
C ASP A 215 -17.79 -1.42 -1.08
N VAL A 216 -17.17 -2.31 -1.86
CA VAL A 216 -16.75 -2.01 -3.24
C VAL A 216 -17.93 -1.59 -4.13
N PRO A 217 -19.02 -2.38 -4.28
CA PRO A 217 -20.16 -1.97 -5.09
C PRO A 217 -20.86 -0.69 -4.60
N THR A 218 -20.94 -0.49 -3.28
CA THR A 218 -21.58 0.71 -2.70
C THR A 218 -20.77 1.96 -3.04
N THR A 219 -19.46 1.92 -2.84
CA THR A 219 -18.56 3.04 -3.15
C THR A 219 -18.54 3.34 -4.65
N VAL A 220 -18.46 2.32 -5.52
CA VAL A 220 -18.54 2.52 -6.98
C VAL A 220 -19.87 3.18 -7.36
N SER A 221 -20.99 2.68 -6.86
CA SER A 221 -22.32 3.24 -7.17
C SER A 221 -22.46 4.69 -6.67
N TYR A 222 -21.93 4.99 -5.49
CA TYR A 222 -21.89 6.35 -4.94
C TYR A 222 -21.11 7.29 -5.86
N ILE A 223 -19.90 6.89 -6.26
CA ILE A 223 -19.02 7.71 -7.12
C ILE A 223 -19.65 7.97 -8.49
N LEU A 224 -20.20 6.94 -9.15
CA LEU A 224 -20.85 7.11 -10.45
C LEU A 224 -22.06 8.06 -10.37
N LYS A 225 -22.82 7.98 -9.27
CA LYS A 225 -23.93 8.90 -9.01
C LYS A 225 -23.46 10.33 -8.76
N GLU A 226 -22.42 10.51 -7.95
CA GLU A 226 -21.88 11.83 -7.58
C GLU A 226 -21.25 12.53 -8.79
N THR A 227 -20.52 11.78 -9.62
CA THR A 227 -19.79 12.31 -10.78
C THR A 227 -20.63 12.39 -12.05
N GLY A 228 -21.72 11.61 -12.14
CA GLY A 228 -22.49 11.43 -13.37
C GLY A 228 -21.80 10.59 -14.44
N ALA A 229 -20.65 9.97 -14.13
CA ALA A 229 -19.96 9.06 -15.03
C ALA A 229 -20.71 7.74 -15.20
N SER A 230 -20.65 7.15 -16.40
CA SER A 230 -21.27 5.84 -16.68
C SER A 230 -20.42 4.66 -16.17
N SER A 231 -19.11 4.85 -16.08
CA SER A 231 -18.13 3.86 -15.68
C SER A 231 -16.91 4.53 -15.05
N LEU A 232 -16.08 3.74 -14.37
CA LEU A 232 -14.81 4.17 -13.83
C LEU A 232 -13.71 3.12 -14.06
N THR A 233 -12.45 3.57 -13.94
CA THR A 233 -11.29 2.68 -13.82
C THR A 233 -11.05 2.36 -12.36
N TYR A 234 -10.79 1.09 -12.04
CA TYR A 234 -10.39 0.68 -10.69
C TYR A 234 -8.91 0.30 -10.66
N ILE A 235 -8.16 0.87 -9.73
CA ILE A 235 -6.76 0.54 -9.45
C ILE A 235 -6.68 -0.09 -8.05
N GLY A 236 -6.46 -1.40 -7.99
CA GLY A 236 -6.41 -2.15 -6.73
C GLY A 236 -5.01 -2.60 -6.40
N PHE A 237 -4.53 -2.30 -5.20
CA PHE A 237 -3.26 -2.82 -4.68
C PHE A 237 -3.49 -4.02 -3.74
N SER A 238 -2.74 -5.13 -3.90
CA SER A 238 -2.77 -6.26 -2.96
C SER A 238 -4.20 -6.78 -2.68
N GLN A 239 -4.69 -6.80 -1.43
CA GLN A 239 -6.09 -7.15 -1.13
C GLN A 239 -7.11 -6.31 -1.92
N GLY A 240 -6.82 -5.04 -2.22
CA GLY A 240 -7.65 -4.20 -3.07
C GLY A 240 -7.90 -4.83 -4.44
N SER A 241 -6.95 -5.61 -4.97
CA SER A 241 -7.16 -6.41 -6.18
C SER A 241 -8.02 -7.66 -5.91
N ALA A 242 -7.77 -8.36 -4.81
CA ALA A 242 -8.47 -9.59 -4.42
C ALA A 242 -9.97 -9.36 -4.27
N GLN A 243 -10.34 -8.33 -3.50
CA GLN A 243 -11.73 -7.98 -3.25
C GLN A 243 -12.45 -7.52 -4.52
N MET A 244 -11.75 -6.91 -5.49
CA MET A 244 -12.34 -6.53 -6.78
C MET A 244 -12.58 -7.76 -7.66
N LEU A 245 -11.63 -8.71 -7.70
CA LEU A 245 -11.82 -10.01 -8.35
C LEU A 245 -13.04 -10.75 -7.75
N MET A 246 -13.13 -10.80 -6.42
CA MET A 246 -14.27 -11.37 -5.70
C MET A 246 -15.58 -10.68 -6.10
N ALA A 247 -15.62 -9.33 -6.04
CA ALA A 247 -16.79 -8.53 -6.36
C ALA A 247 -17.26 -8.73 -7.81
N LEU A 248 -16.36 -8.60 -8.79
CA LEU A 248 -16.67 -8.76 -10.22
C LEU A 248 -17.16 -10.18 -10.53
N SER A 249 -16.59 -11.21 -9.91
CA SER A 249 -16.98 -12.59 -10.20
C SER A 249 -18.45 -12.91 -9.86
N ARG A 250 -19.07 -12.10 -8.99
CA ARG A 250 -20.44 -12.30 -8.49
C ARG A 250 -21.41 -11.17 -8.83
N ASN A 251 -20.93 -10.03 -9.31
CA ASN A 251 -21.75 -8.86 -9.57
C ASN A 251 -21.70 -8.46 -11.06
N LYS A 252 -22.74 -8.84 -11.81
CA LYS A 252 -22.85 -8.52 -13.25
C LYS A 252 -22.94 -7.02 -13.50
N GLU A 253 -23.64 -6.27 -12.66
CA GLU A 253 -23.79 -4.82 -12.78
C GLU A 253 -22.45 -4.11 -12.58
N LEU A 254 -21.66 -4.57 -11.61
CA LEU A 254 -20.32 -4.02 -11.38
C LEU A 254 -19.39 -4.23 -12.59
N ASN A 255 -19.55 -5.34 -13.33
CA ASN A 255 -18.75 -5.57 -14.55
C ASN A 255 -19.05 -4.56 -15.66
N SER A 256 -20.25 -3.99 -15.71
CA SER A 256 -20.58 -2.90 -16.65
C SER A 256 -20.17 -1.52 -16.13
N GLN A 257 -20.00 -1.36 -14.83
CA GLN A 257 -19.61 -0.10 -14.19
C GLN A 257 -18.09 0.09 -14.10
N VAL A 258 -17.32 -0.99 -14.06
CA VAL A 258 -15.85 -0.95 -14.08
C VAL A 258 -15.37 -1.24 -15.49
N GLU A 259 -14.91 -0.20 -16.18
CA GLU A 259 -14.43 -0.29 -17.56
C GLU A 259 -13.07 -1.00 -17.64
N HIS A 260 -12.16 -0.64 -16.74
CA HIS A 260 -10.82 -1.20 -16.68
C HIS A 260 -10.41 -1.40 -15.23
N PHE A 261 -10.01 -2.63 -14.91
CA PHE A 261 -9.39 -3.00 -13.65
C PHE A 261 -7.88 -3.15 -13.83
N ILE A 262 -7.10 -2.30 -13.14
CA ILE A 262 -5.65 -2.37 -13.05
C ILE A 262 -5.28 -2.94 -11.67
N ALA A 263 -4.65 -4.10 -11.64
CA ALA A 263 -4.23 -4.75 -10.40
C ALA A 263 -2.72 -4.58 -10.18
N LEU A 264 -2.35 -3.89 -9.11
CA LEU A 264 -0.96 -3.71 -8.67
C LEU A 264 -0.64 -4.73 -7.57
N ALA A 265 0.42 -5.51 -7.75
CA ALA A 265 0.81 -6.61 -6.86
C ALA A 265 -0.39 -7.51 -6.47
N PRO A 266 -1.11 -8.11 -7.46
CA PRO A 266 -2.38 -8.75 -7.19
C PRO A 266 -2.25 -9.93 -6.22
N ALA A 267 -3.10 -9.96 -5.21
CA ALA A 267 -3.21 -11.06 -4.25
C ALA A 267 -4.40 -11.96 -4.63
N SER A 268 -4.14 -13.23 -4.95
CA SER A 268 -5.18 -14.22 -5.25
C SER A 268 -5.04 -15.43 -4.33
N THR A 269 -3.94 -16.15 -4.47
CA THR A 269 -3.65 -17.36 -3.70
C THR A 269 -2.18 -17.34 -3.28
N PRO A 270 -1.82 -16.54 -2.26
CA PRO A 270 -0.44 -16.45 -1.80
C PRO A 270 0.10 -17.84 -1.47
N ARG A 271 1.36 -18.11 -1.83
CA ARG A 271 1.97 -19.44 -1.70
C ARG A 271 2.24 -19.86 -0.24
N GLY A 272 2.01 -18.94 0.69
CA GLY A 272 2.33 -19.07 2.12
C GLY A 272 3.39 -18.06 2.55
N PHE A 273 3.90 -18.24 3.76
CA PHE A 273 4.94 -17.36 4.34
C PHE A 273 6.34 -17.91 4.07
N HIS A 274 7.34 -17.02 4.04
CA HIS A 274 8.72 -17.41 3.75
C HIS A 274 9.31 -18.28 4.87
N ASN A 275 9.02 -17.92 6.13
CA ASN A 275 9.45 -18.69 7.28
C ASN A 275 8.51 -19.88 7.54
N SER A 276 9.05 -21.10 7.48
CA SER A 276 8.28 -22.34 7.65
C SER A 276 7.52 -22.41 8.99
N ILE A 277 8.09 -21.90 10.08
CA ILE A 277 7.43 -21.93 11.40
C ILE A 277 6.20 -21.03 11.39
N VAL A 278 6.36 -19.82 10.83
CA VAL A 278 5.27 -18.86 10.65
C VAL A 278 4.21 -19.43 9.71
N ASP A 279 4.62 -20.04 8.59
CA ASP A 279 3.70 -20.66 7.62
C ASP A 279 2.86 -21.78 8.26
N TYR A 280 3.47 -22.65 9.07
CA TYR A 280 2.73 -23.68 9.81
C TYR A 280 1.78 -23.10 10.86
N PHE A 281 2.25 -22.12 11.62
CA PHE A 281 1.44 -21.46 12.63
C PHE A 281 0.22 -20.77 12.02
N ILE A 282 0.42 -20.09 10.90
CA ILE A 282 -0.64 -19.33 10.25
C ILE A 282 -1.67 -20.23 9.55
N LYS A 283 -1.27 -21.44 9.14
CA LYS A 283 -2.18 -22.49 8.65
C LYS A 283 -2.94 -23.23 9.75
N ALA A 284 -2.76 -22.84 11.03
CA ALA A 284 -3.51 -23.39 12.15
C ALA A 284 -5.03 -23.18 12.00
N THR A 285 -5.80 -23.92 12.81
CA THR A 285 -7.26 -23.84 12.74
C THR A 285 -7.76 -22.42 13.08
N PRO A 286 -8.84 -21.93 12.43
CA PRO A 286 -9.44 -20.63 12.74
C PRO A 286 -9.77 -20.39 14.21
N HIS A 287 -10.16 -21.45 14.93
CA HIS A 287 -10.38 -21.40 16.37
C HIS A 287 -9.13 -20.95 17.15
N MET A 288 -7.93 -21.39 16.74
CA MET A 288 -6.67 -20.99 17.36
C MET A 288 -6.34 -19.53 17.09
N LEU A 289 -6.56 -19.06 15.85
CA LEU A 289 -6.36 -17.65 15.49
C LEU A 289 -7.28 -16.73 16.32
N TYR A 290 -8.55 -17.11 16.49
CA TYR A 290 -9.47 -16.35 17.35
C TYR A 290 -9.12 -16.37 18.84
N LEU A 291 -8.48 -17.45 19.33
CA LEU A 291 -7.99 -17.50 20.72
C LEU A 291 -6.81 -16.54 20.94
N LEU A 292 -5.93 -16.39 19.94
CA LEU A 292 -4.71 -15.60 20.03
C LEU A 292 -4.96 -14.11 19.79
N PHE A 293 -5.70 -13.78 18.73
CA PHE A 293 -5.95 -12.41 18.32
C PHE A 293 -7.27 -11.84 18.87
N GLY A 294 -8.12 -12.68 19.48
CA GLY A 294 -9.47 -12.31 19.86
C GLY A 294 -10.43 -12.28 18.67
N ARG A 295 -11.60 -11.63 18.82
CA ARG A 295 -12.65 -11.56 17.79
C ARG A 295 -13.03 -10.12 17.39
N LYS A 296 -12.15 -9.15 17.66
CA LYS A 296 -12.40 -7.72 17.40
C LYS A 296 -11.41 -7.18 16.35
N ARG A 297 -10.88 -5.98 16.58
CA ARG A 297 -9.82 -5.35 15.80
C ARG A 297 -8.51 -6.14 15.86
N ALA A 298 -7.88 -6.28 14.70
CA ALA A 298 -6.49 -6.65 14.56
C ALA A 298 -5.56 -5.44 14.81
N MET A 299 -4.25 -5.67 14.90
CA MET A 299 -3.20 -4.63 14.82
C MET A 299 -3.12 -3.59 15.95
N THR A 300 -3.83 -3.77 17.07
CA THR A 300 -3.63 -2.91 18.26
C THR A 300 -2.20 -2.90 18.78
N LEU A 301 -1.48 -4.01 18.54
CA LEU A 301 -0.08 -4.15 18.89
C LEU A 301 0.81 -3.15 18.14
N VAL A 302 0.59 -3.00 16.84
CA VAL A 302 1.46 -2.19 16.00
C VAL A 302 1.31 -0.70 16.31
N TYR A 303 0.09 -0.22 16.55
CA TYR A 303 -0.12 1.16 16.98
C TYR A 303 0.55 1.50 18.32
N PHE A 304 0.67 0.54 19.23
CA PHE A 304 1.45 0.74 20.46
C PHE A 304 2.94 0.95 20.15
N TRP A 305 3.51 0.13 19.26
CA TRP A 305 4.93 0.22 18.89
C TRP A 305 5.25 1.47 18.07
N ILE A 306 4.37 1.86 17.14
CA ILE A 306 4.47 3.11 16.38
C ILE A 306 4.55 4.30 17.34
N GLY A 307 3.68 4.35 18.35
CA GLY A 307 3.66 5.46 19.32
C GLY A 307 4.80 5.46 20.33
N LEU A 308 5.59 4.38 20.43
CA LEU A 308 6.61 4.20 21.46
C LEU A 308 8.04 4.20 20.90
N LEU A 309 8.30 3.54 19.78
CA LEU A 309 9.65 3.35 19.26
C LEU A 309 10.14 4.63 18.54
N PRO A 310 11.43 5.00 18.70
CA PRO A 310 12.07 5.96 17.81
C PRO A 310 11.97 5.51 16.35
N ARG A 311 11.90 6.46 15.42
CA ARG A 311 11.60 6.21 14.00
C ARG A 311 12.51 5.16 13.36
N ASP A 312 13.83 5.31 13.48
CA ASP A 312 14.77 4.35 12.86
C ASP A 312 14.66 2.94 13.47
N LEU A 313 14.33 2.85 14.75
CA LEU A 313 14.11 1.56 15.42
C LEU A 313 12.81 0.92 14.93
N TYR A 314 11.75 1.71 14.72
CA TYR A 314 10.51 1.23 14.12
C TYR A 314 10.74 0.76 12.67
N VAL A 315 11.51 1.52 11.87
CA VAL A 315 11.87 1.13 10.50
C VAL A 315 12.65 -0.19 10.48
N ALA A 316 13.67 -0.32 11.31
CA ALA A 316 14.46 -1.55 11.40
C ALA A 316 13.62 -2.75 11.91
N ALA A 317 12.73 -2.53 12.88
CA ALA A 317 11.81 -3.56 13.36
C ALA A 317 10.84 -4.01 12.26
N LEU A 318 10.36 -3.09 11.44
CA LEU A 318 9.47 -3.39 10.33
C LEU A 318 10.20 -4.10 9.19
N ASP A 319 11.40 -3.65 8.80
CA ASP A 319 12.27 -4.34 7.83
C ASP A 319 12.58 -5.77 8.28
N PHE A 320 12.92 -5.97 9.57
CA PHE A 320 13.08 -7.29 10.14
C PHE A 320 11.80 -8.13 10.04
N SER A 321 10.65 -7.53 10.36
CA SER A 321 9.36 -8.22 10.37
C SER A 321 8.93 -8.66 8.96
N VAL A 322 9.01 -7.78 7.96
CA VAL A 322 8.65 -8.13 6.59
C VAL A 322 9.63 -9.11 5.96
N ASN A 323 10.92 -9.03 6.34
CA ASN A 323 11.90 -10.04 5.95
C ASN A 323 11.59 -11.41 6.55
N LEU A 324 11.28 -11.45 7.85
CA LEU A 324 10.94 -12.69 8.56
C LEU A 324 9.66 -13.33 7.99
N LEU A 325 8.63 -12.54 7.72
CA LEU A 325 7.33 -13.02 7.25
C LEU A 325 7.36 -13.41 5.77
N PHE A 326 7.91 -12.54 4.92
CA PHE A 326 7.73 -12.62 3.48
C PHE A 326 9.03 -12.75 2.69
N GLY A 327 10.20 -12.62 3.35
CA GLY A 327 11.51 -12.64 2.70
C GLY A 327 11.87 -11.33 2.02
N TRP A 328 11.09 -10.26 2.22
CA TRP A 328 11.33 -8.96 1.59
C TRP A 328 12.53 -8.26 2.20
N THR A 329 13.32 -7.63 1.36
CA THR A 329 14.56 -6.94 1.72
C THR A 329 14.40 -5.43 1.75
N MET A 330 13.32 -4.90 1.17
CA MET A 330 12.96 -3.49 1.14
C MET A 330 14.11 -2.62 0.60
N ARG A 331 14.83 -3.12 -0.41
CA ARG A 331 16.01 -2.45 -0.99
C ARG A 331 15.67 -1.34 -1.98
N ASN A 332 14.45 -1.33 -2.50
CA ASN A 332 14.01 -0.35 -3.49
C ASN A 332 13.41 0.92 -2.84
N LEU A 333 13.42 1.01 -1.51
CA LEU A 333 13.02 2.17 -0.73
C LEU A 333 14.25 2.73 -0.01
N SER A 334 14.54 4.02 -0.20
CA SER A 334 15.53 4.75 0.60
C SER A 334 15.14 4.76 2.08
N GLN A 335 16.12 5.00 2.96
CA GLN A 335 15.85 5.13 4.39
C GLN A 335 14.85 6.27 4.67
N GLU A 336 14.96 7.37 3.94
CA GLU A 336 14.05 8.52 4.01
C GLU A 336 12.61 8.12 3.63
N THR A 337 12.45 7.46 2.48
CA THR A 337 11.15 6.95 2.04
C THR A 337 10.54 6.00 3.07
N LYS A 338 11.34 5.09 3.66
CA LYS A 338 10.87 4.19 4.73
C LYS A 338 10.42 4.96 5.96
N CYS A 339 11.21 5.93 6.41
CA CYS A 339 10.92 6.76 7.58
C CYS A 339 9.55 7.44 7.49
N ILE A 340 9.16 7.92 6.31
CA ILE A 340 7.85 8.54 6.06
C ILE A 340 6.78 7.46 5.87
N THR A 341 6.95 6.59 4.88
CA THR A 341 5.88 5.68 4.41
C THR A 341 5.47 4.64 5.45
N TYR A 342 6.41 4.13 6.25
CA TYR A 342 6.13 3.07 7.24
C TYR A 342 5.23 3.56 8.38
N TRP A 343 5.21 4.87 8.63
CA TRP A 343 4.33 5.49 9.62
C TRP A 343 2.85 5.39 9.20
N HIS A 344 2.58 5.48 7.89
CA HIS A 344 1.24 5.38 7.32
C HIS A 344 0.85 3.96 6.90
N LEU A 345 1.77 2.99 6.99
CA LEU A 345 1.54 1.64 6.47
C LEU A 345 0.33 0.96 7.10
N TYR A 346 0.21 0.98 8.44
CA TYR A 346 -0.78 0.15 9.09
C TYR A 346 -2.07 0.86 9.43
N SER A 347 -3.17 0.18 9.11
CA SER A 347 -4.53 0.49 9.51
C SER A 347 -5.24 -0.74 10.10
N TYR A 348 -6.31 -0.50 10.84
CA TYR A 348 -7.10 -1.55 11.46
C TYR A 348 -7.85 -2.39 10.41
N THR A 349 -8.09 -3.65 10.77
CA THR A 349 -9.03 -4.57 10.10
C THR A 349 -9.61 -5.54 11.13
N SER A 350 -10.57 -6.37 10.76
CA SER A 350 -11.08 -7.42 11.64
C SER A 350 -10.13 -8.61 11.73
N VAL A 351 -10.11 -9.27 12.90
CA VAL A 351 -9.45 -10.58 13.01
C VAL A 351 -10.11 -11.60 12.08
N LYS A 352 -11.42 -11.48 11.81
CA LYS A 352 -12.12 -12.35 10.86
C LYS A 352 -11.56 -12.23 9.43
N ALA A 353 -11.12 -11.04 8.99
CA ALA A 353 -10.42 -10.88 7.72
C ALA A 353 -9.03 -11.54 7.71
N ILE A 354 -8.27 -11.49 8.81
CA ILE A 354 -7.02 -12.28 8.96
C ILE A 354 -7.33 -13.76 8.76
N VAL A 355 -8.31 -14.28 9.49
CA VAL A 355 -8.70 -15.69 9.44
C VAL A 355 -9.12 -16.09 8.03
N HIS A 356 -9.84 -15.22 7.31
CA HIS A 356 -10.23 -15.45 5.92
C HIS A 356 -9.00 -15.60 5.01
N TRP A 357 -8.02 -14.70 5.09
CA TRP A 357 -6.77 -14.86 4.34
C TRP A 357 -6.07 -16.19 4.65
N MET A 358 -6.10 -16.63 5.90
CA MET A 358 -5.48 -17.90 6.29
C MET A 358 -6.23 -19.11 5.70
N GLN A 359 -7.55 -19.03 5.58
CA GLN A 359 -8.34 -20.03 4.86
C GLN A 359 -7.96 -20.07 3.38
N ILE A 360 -7.84 -18.92 2.72
CA ILE A 360 -7.43 -18.81 1.30
C ILE A 360 -6.04 -19.41 1.10
N ILE A 361 -5.06 -19.06 1.93
CA ILE A 361 -3.69 -19.58 1.86
C ILE A 361 -3.65 -21.10 2.10
N ARG A 362 -4.43 -21.59 3.07
CA ARG A 362 -4.48 -23.01 3.42
C ARG A 362 -5.10 -23.85 2.30
N CYS A 363 -6.19 -23.38 1.69
CA CYS A 363 -6.84 -24.09 0.59
C CYS A 363 -6.14 -23.88 -0.76
N GLY A 364 -5.35 -22.81 -0.89
CA GLY A 364 -4.70 -22.44 -2.15
C GLY A 364 -5.69 -21.99 -3.23
N GLU A 365 -6.88 -21.53 -2.83
CA GLU A 365 -7.97 -21.10 -3.71
C GLU A 365 -8.63 -19.84 -3.15
N LEU A 366 -8.99 -18.91 -4.05
CA LEU A 366 -9.75 -17.71 -3.69
C LEU A 366 -11.21 -18.11 -3.43
N GLN A 367 -11.53 -18.31 -2.16
CA GLN A 367 -12.84 -18.77 -1.69
C GLN A 367 -13.50 -17.75 -0.78
N MET A 368 -14.81 -17.91 -0.56
CA MET A 368 -15.57 -17.19 0.46
C MET A 368 -15.21 -17.69 1.86
N TYR A 369 -15.51 -16.88 2.86
CA TYR A 369 -15.26 -17.18 4.25
C TYR A 369 -16.02 -18.43 4.68
N ASP A 370 -15.30 -19.34 5.34
CA ASP A 370 -15.88 -20.55 5.91
C ASP A 370 -16.04 -20.38 7.42
N GLU A 371 -17.29 -20.28 7.90
CA GLU A 371 -17.60 -20.16 9.33
C GLU A 371 -17.25 -21.44 10.10
N ASP A 372 -17.39 -22.60 9.46
CA ASP A 372 -17.26 -23.93 10.07
C ASP A 372 -16.26 -24.81 9.29
N PRO A 373 -14.98 -24.42 9.22
CA PRO A 373 -13.98 -25.18 8.47
C PRO A 373 -13.83 -26.59 9.03
N PRO A 374 -13.75 -27.63 8.17
CA PRO A 374 -13.64 -29.01 8.63
C PRO A 374 -12.42 -29.18 9.54
N VAL A 375 -12.63 -29.86 10.68
CA VAL A 375 -11.67 -30.01 11.78
C VAL A 375 -10.51 -30.98 11.44
N TYR A 376 -10.49 -31.60 10.26
CA TYR A 376 -9.50 -32.62 9.91
C TYR A 376 -8.26 -32.03 9.22
N PRO A 377 -7.06 -32.11 9.84
CA PRO A 377 -5.82 -31.77 9.18
C PRO A 377 -5.38 -32.91 8.25
N LEU A 378 -5.06 -32.59 6.99
CA LEU A 378 -3.96 -33.18 6.21
C LEU A 378 -3.57 -34.65 6.52
N LEU A 379 -4.45 -35.62 6.30
CA LEU A 379 -4.04 -37.02 6.04
C LEU A 379 -3.86 -37.21 4.53
N TRP A 380 -2.86 -36.55 3.95
CA TRP A 380 -2.33 -36.97 2.65
C TRP A 380 -0.85 -36.63 2.49
N SER A 381 -0.04 -37.31 3.29
CA SER A 381 1.32 -37.65 2.88
C SER A 381 1.63 -39.04 3.45
N SER A 382 1.82 -40.00 2.54
CA SER A 382 2.14 -41.41 2.75
C SER A 382 0.95 -42.35 3.07
N GLN A 383 0.88 -43.43 2.28
CA GLN A 383 0.01 -44.61 2.41
C GLN A 383 -1.49 -44.45 2.08
N SER A 384 -1.84 -44.61 0.80
CA SER A 384 -3.07 -45.29 0.33
C SER A 384 -3.01 -45.48 -1.20
N GLN A 385 -2.07 -46.29 -1.68
CA GLN A 385 -2.37 -47.20 -2.79
C GLN A 385 -3.06 -48.39 -2.14
N MET A 386 -4.39 -48.39 -2.07
CA MET A 386 -5.17 -49.62 -1.96
C MET A 386 -6.66 -49.30 -2.10
N MET A 387 -7.26 -49.88 -3.15
CA MET A 387 -8.68 -50.14 -3.34
C MET A 387 -9.60 -48.93 -3.54
N ALA A 388 -9.65 -48.44 -4.79
CA ALA A 388 -10.89 -47.83 -5.29
C ALA A 388 -11.82 -48.96 -5.80
N PRO A 389 -13.12 -48.97 -5.47
CA PRO A 389 -14.06 -49.87 -6.12
C PRO A 389 -14.25 -49.42 -7.58
N GLU A 390 -14.16 -50.37 -8.51
CA GLU A 390 -14.47 -50.17 -9.93
C GLU A 390 -15.93 -49.70 -10.08
N ILE A 391 -16.12 -48.48 -10.56
CA ILE A 391 -17.40 -48.05 -11.11
C ILE A 391 -17.49 -48.65 -12.51
N VAL A 392 -18.30 -49.69 -12.64
CA VAL A 392 -18.70 -50.27 -13.92
C VAL A 392 -19.54 -49.23 -14.66
N GLU A 393 -18.95 -48.61 -15.67
CA GLU A 393 -19.65 -47.72 -16.59
C GLU A 393 -20.51 -48.58 -17.53
N GLN A 394 -21.78 -48.75 -17.20
CA GLN A 394 -22.74 -49.39 -18.10
C GLN A 394 -23.05 -48.46 -19.27
N SER A 395 -22.66 -48.96 -20.44
CA SER A 395 -22.94 -48.45 -21.77
C SER A 395 -24.41 -48.15 -22.03
N ALA A 396 -24.70 -46.95 -22.53
CA ALA A 396 -25.86 -46.69 -23.38
C ALA A 396 -25.59 -45.48 -24.27
N TYR A 397 -25.03 -45.69 -25.46
CA TYR A 397 -25.78 -45.57 -26.72
C TYR A 397 -24.86 -45.82 -27.92
N SER A 398 -25.21 -46.88 -28.63
CA SER A 398 -24.75 -47.29 -29.94
C SER A 398 -25.05 -46.26 -31.02
N GLY A 399 -24.16 -46.16 -32.01
CA GLY A 399 -24.61 -46.07 -33.40
C GLY A 399 -23.76 -45.23 -34.36
N VAL A 400 -22.97 -45.93 -35.19
CA VAL A 400 -22.72 -45.66 -36.63
C VAL A 400 -21.92 -44.38 -36.97
N GLY A 401 -20.81 -44.38 -37.69
CA GLY A 401 -20.19 -45.37 -38.56
C GLY A 401 -18.79 -44.92 -39.06
N ARG A 402 -18.11 -45.87 -39.70
CA ARG A 402 -16.75 -45.82 -40.26
C ARG A 402 -16.62 -44.88 -41.48
N TYR A 403 -15.40 -44.38 -41.74
CA TYR A 403 -14.57 -44.53 -42.98
C TYR A 403 -13.35 -43.57 -42.86
N LYS A 404 -12.11 -44.05 -42.66
CA LYS A 404 -11.03 -44.43 -43.62
C LYS A 404 -10.27 -43.26 -44.30
N ASP A 405 -8.99 -43.17 -43.91
CA ASP A 405 -7.75 -43.01 -44.70
C ASP A 405 -7.64 -42.03 -45.88
N GLY A 406 -6.58 -41.20 -45.85
CA GLY A 406 -5.76 -40.90 -47.04
C GLY A 406 -5.30 -39.44 -47.23
N PRO A 407 -4.13 -39.16 -47.86
CA PRO A 407 -3.18 -38.16 -47.36
C PRO A 407 -2.87 -36.98 -48.32
N ASN A 408 -1.96 -36.10 -47.87
CA ASN A 408 -0.95 -35.35 -48.65
C ASN A 408 -1.29 -33.91 -49.14
N THR A 409 -0.61 -32.89 -48.59
CA THR A 409 0.44 -32.06 -49.24
C THR A 409 0.61 -30.68 -48.56
N ASN A 410 1.87 -30.30 -48.34
CA ASN A 410 2.41 -28.99 -47.89
C ASN A 410 2.76 -28.15 -49.17
N PRO A 411 3.30 -26.89 -49.16
CA PRO A 411 3.62 -25.93 -48.08
C PRO A 411 3.41 -24.41 -48.42
N ALA A 412 3.94 -23.52 -47.55
CA ALA A 412 4.32 -22.10 -47.75
C ALA A 412 3.20 -21.04 -47.69
N LEU A 413 3.32 -19.85 -47.09
CA LEU A 413 4.40 -19.07 -46.46
C LEU A 413 3.70 -17.90 -45.72
N HIS A 414 4.12 -17.54 -44.52
CA HIS A 414 4.50 -16.16 -44.14
C HIS A 414 4.87 -16.09 -42.66
N ASP A 415 6.18 -16.02 -42.46
CA ASP A 415 6.92 -15.70 -41.26
C ASP A 415 6.84 -14.19 -40.98
N PHE A 416 6.48 -13.81 -39.76
CA PHE A 416 6.91 -12.56 -39.12
C PHE A 416 6.95 -12.77 -37.59
N SER A 417 8.15 -13.11 -37.11
CA SER A 417 8.80 -12.51 -35.93
C SER A 417 8.09 -12.64 -34.57
N ARG A 418 8.45 -13.70 -33.83
CA ARG A 418 8.26 -13.81 -32.37
C ARG A 418 9.25 -12.90 -31.62
N PRO A 419 8.86 -12.16 -30.56
CA PRO A 419 9.82 -11.60 -29.62
C PRO A 419 10.34 -12.66 -28.63
N ALA A 420 11.49 -12.33 -28.06
CA ALA A 420 12.45 -13.22 -27.41
C ALA A 420 11.91 -14.01 -26.20
N SER A 421 12.41 -15.24 -26.12
CA SER A 421 12.27 -16.21 -25.06
C SER A 421 12.48 -15.63 -23.66
N ILE A 422 11.51 -15.90 -22.79
CA ILE A 422 11.61 -15.85 -21.32
C ILE A 422 12.88 -16.59 -20.89
N PRO A 423 13.76 -16.01 -20.06
CA PRO A 423 14.90 -16.75 -19.53
C PRO A 423 14.37 -17.87 -18.63
N VAL A 424 14.61 -19.11 -19.05
CA VAL A 424 14.34 -20.30 -18.25
C VAL A 424 15.26 -20.26 -17.05
N SER A 425 14.72 -19.85 -15.90
CA SER A 425 15.34 -20.03 -14.60
C SER A 425 15.51 -21.53 -14.35
N ASN A 426 16.74 -22.00 -14.46
CA ASN A 426 17.13 -23.37 -14.16
C ASN A 426 17.24 -23.54 -12.63
N LYS A 427 16.09 -23.66 -11.96
CA LYS A 427 15.98 -24.20 -10.60
C LYS A 427 14.86 -25.24 -10.61
N GLY A 428 15.25 -26.49 -10.39
CA GLY A 428 14.42 -27.69 -10.53
C GLY A 428 12.99 -27.52 -10.00
N GLY A 429 12.06 -27.34 -10.93
CA GLY A 429 10.64 -27.21 -10.63
C GLY A 429 10.06 -28.56 -10.23
N ARG A 430 9.80 -28.76 -8.93
CA ARG A 430 8.77 -29.70 -8.51
C ARG A 430 7.43 -29.17 -9.02
N ARG A 431 7.00 -29.62 -10.20
CA ARG A 431 5.62 -29.48 -10.67
C ARG A 431 4.71 -30.17 -9.64
N ARG A 432 4.14 -29.42 -8.70
CA ARG A 432 3.10 -29.93 -7.81
C ARG A 432 1.85 -30.12 -8.66
N ARG A 433 1.47 -31.38 -8.91
CA ARG A 433 0.12 -31.71 -9.40
C ARG A 433 -0.89 -31.08 -8.42
N ARG A 434 -1.82 -30.29 -8.95
CA ARG A 434 -3.08 -29.94 -8.26
C ARG A 434 -3.72 -31.26 -7.84
N VAL A 435 -3.57 -31.64 -6.57
CA VAL A 435 -4.32 -32.77 -6.02
C VAL A 435 -5.70 -32.20 -5.78
N LYS A 436 -6.63 -32.45 -6.72
CA LYS A 436 -8.06 -32.28 -6.45
C LYS A 436 -8.39 -33.24 -5.32
N GLY A 437 -8.40 -32.73 -4.09
CA GLY A 437 -8.85 -33.48 -2.93
C GLY A 437 -10.29 -33.91 -3.16
N VAL A 438 -10.54 -35.22 -3.12
CA VAL A 438 -11.88 -35.79 -3.15
C VAL A 438 -12.52 -35.55 -1.79
N LEU A 439 -12.97 -34.31 -1.56
CA LEU A 439 -14.01 -33.93 -0.60
C LEU A 439 -14.58 -32.61 -1.11
N ALA A 440 -15.55 -32.71 -2.02
CA ALA A 440 -16.43 -31.61 -2.38
C ALA A 440 -17.32 -31.28 -1.17
N HIS A 441 -16.78 -30.58 -0.18
CA HIS A 441 -17.60 -29.84 0.78
C HIS A 441 -17.80 -28.45 0.20
N TRP A 442 -19.03 -28.20 -0.29
CA TRP A 442 -19.56 -26.98 -0.92
C TRP A 442 -18.57 -26.19 -1.78
N ASN A 443 -18.77 -26.14 -3.10
CA ASN A 443 -17.98 -25.28 -3.98
C ASN A 443 -18.19 -23.79 -3.61
N ASN A 444 -17.39 -23.30 -2.66
CA ASN A 444 -17.45 -21.96 -2.09
C ASN A 444 -16.37 -21.04 -2.71
N THR A 445 -15.85 -21.43 -3.87
CA THR A 445 -14.85 -20.65 -4.60
C THR A 445 -15.49 -19.47 -5.31
N TYR A 446 -14.74 -18.36 -5.43
CA TYR A 446 -15.18 -17.24 -6.25
C TYR A 446 -15.06 -17.60 -7.74
N PRO A 447 -16.14 -17.50 -8.54
CA PRO A 447 -16.15 -17.96 -9.92
C PRO A 447 -15.49 -16.94 -10.86
N LEU A 448 -14.17 -16.76 -10.78
CA LEU A 448 -13.40 -15.74 -11.50
C LEU A 448 -13.59 -15.79 -13.03
N LYS A 449 -13.96 -16.95 -13.57
CA LYS A 449 -14.32 -17.13 -14.99
C LYS A 449 -15.52 -16.31 -15.47
N LYS A 450 -16.33 -15.79 -14.54
CA LYS A 450 -17.49 -14.94 -14.85
C LYS A 450 -17.14 -13.46 -15.03
N ILE A 451 -15.92 -13.06 -14.70
CA ILE A 451 -15.49 -11.67 -14.86
C ILE A 451 -15.42 -11.35 -16.35
N THR A 452 -16.01 -10.22 -16.74
CA THR A 452 -15.98 -9.70 -18.12
C THR A 452 -15.24 -8.37 -18.23
N THR A 453 -15.01 -7.67 -17.11
CA THR A 453 -14.22 -6.44 -17.05
C THR A 453 -12.81 -6.65 -17.60
N ARG A 454 -12.29 -5.67 -18.34
CA ARG A 454 -10.90 -5.66 -18.84
C ARG A 454 -9.92 -5.59 -17.66
N ILE A 455 -8.93 -6.47 -17.64
CA ILE A 455 -7.94 -6.55 -16.55
C ILE A 455 -6.52 -6.29 -17.08
N SER A 456 -5.75 -5.46 -16.39
CA SER A 456 -4.28 -5.36 -16.54
C SER A 456 -3.60 -5.72 -15.22
N LEU A 457 -2.55 -6.53 -15.28
CA LEU A 457 -1.84 -7.06 -14.10
C LEU A 457 -0.41 -6.53 -14.05
N PHE A 458 -0.01 -6.00 -12.90
CA PHE A 458 1.35 -5.53 -12.61
C PHE A 458 1.86 -6.29 -11.39
N HIS A 459 2.94 -7.06 -11.52
CA HIS A 459 3.44 -7.89 -10.42
C HIS A 459 4.97 -7.90 -10.30
N GLY A 460 5.45 -8.15 -9.09
CA GLY A 460 6.86 -8.26 -8.79
C GLY A 460 7.39 -9.67 -9.05
N GLY A 461 8.64 -9.78 -9.49
CA GLY A 461 9.34 -11.08 -9.58
C GLY A 461 9.84 -11.58 -8.23
N SER A 462 10.05 -10.67 -7.26
CA SER A 462 10.45 -10.97 -5.88
C SER A 462 9.26 -10.92 -4.90
N ASP A 463 8.05 -10.67 -5.39
CA ASP A 463 6.84 -10.63 -4.57
C ASP A 463 6.38 -12.05 -4.21
N SER A 464 6.41 -12.36 -2.91
CA SER A 464 6.02 -13.66 -2.37
C SER A 464 4.50 -13.80 -2.11
N LEU A 465 3.74 -12.70 -2.14
CA LEU A 465 2.29 -12.69 -1.94
C LEU A 465 1.52 -12.69 -3.25
N SER A 466 2.08 -12.12 -4.30
CA SER A 466 1.46 -12.14 -5.63
C SER A 466 1.66 -13.48 -6.32
N SER A 467 0.56 -14.08 -6.81
CA SER A 467 0.58 -15.36 -7.54
C SER A 467 -0.17 -15.23 -8.86
N VAL A 468 0.34 -14.37 -9.74
CA VAL A 468 -0.24 -14.09 -11.06
C VAL A 468 -0.37 -15.34 -11.90
N ASP A 469 0.59 -16.26 -11.88
CA ASP A 469 0.52 -17.51 -12.65
C ASP A 469 -0.77 -18.30 -12.34
N VAL A 470 -1.14 -18.40 -11.06
CA VAL A 470 -2.34 -19.12 -10.61
C VAL A 470 -3.60 -18.32 -10.97
N LEU A 471 -3.56 -16.99 -10.79
CA LEU A 471 -4.65 -16.11 -11.15
C LEU A 471 -5.00 -16.22 -12.66
N LEU A 472 -3.98 -16.30 -13.52
CA LEU A 472 -4.16 -16.46 -14.96
C LEU A 472 -4.85 -17.78 -15.34
N GLU A 473 -4.63 -18.87 -14.59
CA GLU A 473 -5.32 -20.15 -14.82
C GLU A 473 -6.81 -20.08 -14.44
N ASP A 474 -7.15 -19.28 -13.44
CA ASP A 474 -8.51 -19.19 -12.89
C ASP A 474 -9.37 -18.12 -13.62
N LEU A 475 -8.74 -17.16 -14.31
CA LEU A 475 -9.41 -16.17 -15.15
C LEU A 475 -9.82 -16.75 -16.51
N ASN A 476 -10.99 -16.36 -17.00
CA ASN A 476 -11.43 -16.67 -18.37
C ASN A 476 -11.06 -15.55 -19.36
N VAL A 477 -10.80 -14.35 -18.86
CA VAL A 477 -10.37 -13.20 -19.64
C VAL A 477 -8.85 -13.26 -19.76
N VAL A 478 -8.34 -13.23 -20.99
CA VAL A 478 -6.93 -12.97 -21.22
C VAL A 478 -6.67 -11.53 -20.78
N PRO A 479 -5.82 -11.28 -19.76
CA PRO A 479 -5.54 -9.92 -19.35
C PRO A 479 -5.02 -9.12 -20.53
N HIS A 480 -5.48 -7.87 -20.61
CA HIS A 480 -5.06 -6.95 -21.66
C HIS A 480 -3.55 -6.74 -21.62
N GLU A 481 -2.99 -6.64 -20.42
CA GLU A 481 -1.56 -6.56 -20.20
C GLU A 481 -1.18 -7.32 -18.93
N THR A 482 -0.01 -7.97 -18.93
CA THR A 482 0.60 -8.57 -17.73
C THR A 482 2.07 -8.20 -17.72
N LEU A 483 2.46 -7.37 -16.76
CA LEU A 483 3.80 -6.82 -16.63
C LEU A 483 4.47 -7.32 -15.36
N CYS A 484 5.65 -7.90 -15.52
CA CYS A 484 6.50 -8.37 -14.43
C CYS A 484 7.66 -7.39 -14.23
N PHE A 485 7.88 -6.97 -12.99
CA PHE A 485 9.02 -6.16 -12.55
C PHE A 485 9.94 -7.07 -11.72
N PRO A 486 11.00 -7.65 -12.31
CA PRO A 486 11.69 -8.80 -11.74
C PRO A 486 12.25 -8.59 -10.33
N HIS A 487 12.65 -7.36 -10.01
CA HIS A 487 13.26 -7.01 -8.72
C HIS A 487 12.28 -6.35 -7.74
N TYR A 488 11.02 -6.18 -8.13
CA TYR A 488 10.03 -5.58 -7.25
C TYR A 488 9.50 -6.63 -6.26
N GLU A 489 9.46 -6.22 -5.01
CA GLU A 489 8.76 -6.83 -3.89
C GLU A 489 7.35 -6.21 -3.79
N HIS A 490 6.56 -6.64 -2.80
CA HIS A 490 5.13 -6.31 -2.76
C HIS A 490 4.85 -4.82 -2.56
N LEU A 491 5.52 -4.17 -1.60
CA LEU A 491 5.32 -2.76 -1.27
C LEU A 491 5.94 -1.79 -2.28
N ASP A 492 6.78 -2.28 -3.20
CA ASP A 492 7.45 -1.44 -4.20
C ASP A 492 6.46 -0.78 -5.17
N PHE A 493 5.31 -1.42 -5.41
CA PHE A 493 4.23 -0.84 -6.24
C PHE A 493 3.53 0.36 -5.59
N LEU A 494 3.75 0.59 -4.29
CA LEU A 494 3.32 1.81 -3.62
C LEU A 494 4.46 2.81 -3.50
N TRP A 495 5.64 2.34 -3.07
CA TRP A 495 6.66 3.24 -2.51
C TRP A 495 8.09 3.05 -2.97
N ALA A 496 8.38 2.19 -3.95
CA ALA A 496 9.75 2.15 -4.45
C ALA A 496 10.15 3.52 -5.01
N ASP A 497 11.38 3.97 -4.76
CA ASP A 497 11.86 5.27 -5.24
C ASP A 497 11.86 5.35 -6.79
N THR A 498 11.76 4.18 -7.45
CA THR A 498 11.70 4.03 -8.90
C THR A 498 10.28 3.83 -9.45
N VAL A 499 9.24 3.75 -8.61
CA VAL A 499 7.88 3.38 -9.05
C VAL A 499 7.31 4.38 -10.05
N GLY A 500 7.58 5.68 -9.84
CA GLY A 500 7.16 6.77 -10.69
C GLY A 500 7.85 6.81 -12.05
N SER A 501 9.06 6.26 -12.17
CA SER A 501 9.79 6.20 -13.45
C SER A 501 9.56 4.88 -14.20
N LEU A 502 9.29 3.77 -13.49
CA LEU A 502 9.20 2.44 -14.10
C LEU A 502 7.77 1.92 -14.28
N VAL A 503 6.91 2.10 -13.28
CA VAL A 503 5.57 1.49 -13.24
C VAL A 503 4.51 2.48 -13.73
N TYR A 504 4.45 3.66 -13.12
CA TYR A 504 3.37 4.63 -13.35
C TYR A 504 3.27 5.15 -14.80
N PRO A 505 4.35 5.33 -15.57
CA PRO A 505 4.22 5.71 -16.97
C PRO A 505 3.45 4.67 -17.81
N LYS A 506 3.57 3.38 -17.45
CA LYS A 506 2.82 2.30 -18.12
C LYS A 506 1.34 2.33 -17.72
N VAL A 507 1.05 2.62 -16.46
CA VAL A 507 -0.34 2.81 -15.99
C VAL A 507 -1.00 4.00 -16.69
N LEU A 508 -0.29 5.13 -16.79
CA LEU A 508 -0.77 6.33 -17.51
C LEU A 508 -1.02 6.02 -18.99
N ALA A 509 -0.11 5.27 -19.64
CA ALA A 509 -0.27 4.85 -21.03
C ALA A 509 -1.50 3.96 -21.25
N LEU A 510 -1.78 3.02 -20.32
CA LEU A 510 -2.99 2.19 -20.37
C LEU A 510 -4.28 3.01 -20.32
N LEU A 511 -4.26 4.13 -19.60
CA LEU A 511 -5.41 5.04 -19.48
C LEU A 511 -5.45 6.08 -20.61
N GLY A 512 -4.44 6.13 -21.48
CA GLY A 512 -4.33 7.18 -22.51
C GLY A 512 -4.04 8.57 -21.92
N ALA A 513 -3.57 8.62 -20.67
CA ALA A 513 -3.11 9.85 -20.04
C ALA A 513 -1.80 10.32 -20.69
N ARG A 514 -1.70 11.62 -21.01
CA ARG A 514 -0.42 12.20 -21.44
C ARG A 514 0.47 12.37 -20.21
N ASP A 515 1.68 11.84 -20.26
CA ASP A 515 2.64 12.01 -19.17
C ASP A 515 3.07 13.48 -19.11
N SER A 516 2.61 14.21 -18.12
CA SER A 516 3.04 15.58 -17.82
C SER A 516 4.39 15.58 -17.09
N SER A 517 5.31 14.67 -17.45
CA SER A 517 6.65 14.53 -16.87
C SER A 517 7.56 15.74 -17.14
N SER A 518 7.06 16.80 -17.76
CA SER A 518 7.82 18.03 -18.02
C SER A 518 7.74 18.98 -16.82
N ALA A 519 8.83 18.93 -16.05
CA ALA A 519 9.29 19.83 -14.99
C ALA A 519 8.71 19.60 -13.57
N PRO A 520 9.55 19.35 -12.55
CA PRO A 520 9.17 19.67 -11.18
C PRO A 520 8.84 21.17 -11.12
N PRO A 521 7.78 21.61 -10.41
CA PRO A 521 7.73 23.01 -9.98
C PRO A 521 9.02 23.28 -9.21
N GLU A 522 9.63 24.46 -9.43
CA GLU A 522 10.84 24.89 -8.72
C GLU A 522 10.80 24.36 -7.29
N SER A 523 11.72 23.44 -6.98
CA SER A 523 12.08 23.20 -5.60
C SER A 523 12.24 24.58 -4.99
N HIS A 524 11.61 24.85 -3.85
CA HIS A 524 12.14 25.86 -2.97
C HIS A 524 13.54 25.35 -2.53
N SER A 525 14.52 25.46 -3.42
CA SER A 525 15.87 25.75 -3.02
C SER A 525 15.70 27.05 -2.24
N LEU A 526 15.74 26.93 -0.91
CA LEU A 526 16.02 28.04 -0.03
C LEU A 526 17.05 28.88 -0.75
N GLY A 527 16.66 30.11 -1.11
CA GLY A 527 17.56 31.03 -1.77
C GLY A 527 18.81 31.16 -0.90
N LEU A 528 19.88 30.49 -1.31
CA LEU A 528 21.20 31.06 -1.16
C LEU A 528 21.12 32.34 -1.98
N MET A 529 20.80 33.45 -1.30
CA MET A 529 21.18 34.76 -1.81
C MET A 529 22.65 34.62 -2.17
N SER A 530 22.98 34.76 -3.45
CA SER A 530 24.37 34.93 -3.82
C SER A 530 24.89 36.15 -3.07
N ASP A 531 26.14 36.11 -2.63
CA ASP A 531 26.84 37.21 -1.96
C ASP A 531 26.91 38.51 -2.82
N SER A 532 26.29 38.54 -4.01
CA SER A 532 26.08 39.73 -4.82
C SER A 532 24.91 40.60 -4.38
N ASP A 533 23.87 40.04 -3.73
CA ASP A 533 22.60 40.76 -3.52
C ASP A 533 22.50 41.42 -2.13
N VAL A 534 23.51 41.23 -1.29
CA VAL A 534 23.64 41.88 0.03
C VAL A 534 24.32 43.26 -0.08
N VAL A 535 24.98 43.58 -1.20
CA VAL A 535 25.67 44.87 -1.38
C VAL A 535 24.74 45.97 -1.93
N GLN A 536 23.58 45.62 -2.50
CA GLN A 536 22.68 46.60 -3.12
C GLN A 536 21.63 47.23 -2.18
N SER A 537 21.54 46.82 -0.91
CA SER A 537 20.52 47.31 0.05
C SER A 537 21.04 48.19 1.18
N LEU A 538 22.33 48.58 1.14
CA LEU A 538 22.99 49.37 2.20
C LEU A 538 23.56 50.73 1.76
N ILE A 539 23.11 51.31 0.65
CA ILE A 539 23.48 52.68 0.27
C ILE A 539 22.20 53.47 -0.04
N GLY A 540 21.82 54.34 0.89
CA GLY A 540 20.76 55.34 0.70
C GLY A 540 21.20 56.46 -0.25
N PRO A 541 20.26 57.29 -0.74
CA PRO A 541 20.57 58.27 -1.76
C PRO A 541 21.20 59.52 -1.12
N GLU A 542 22.48 59.74 -1.38
CA GLU A 542 23.07 61.08 -1.28
C GLU A 542 23.52 61.52 -2.68
N ASN A 543 23.01 62.68 -3.08
CA ASN A 543 23.41 63.45 -4.26
C ASN A 543 24.93 63.67 -4.25
N ILE A 544 25.59 63.59 -5.41
CA ILE A 544 26.66 64.50 -5.87
C ILE A 544 26.97 64.22 -7.36
N ASP A 545 27.33 65.31 -8.04
CA ASP A 545 27.40 65.61 -9.46
C ASP A 545 28.27 64.73 -10.39
N ILE A 546 27.74 64.58 -11.62
CA ILE A 546 28.31 64.89 -12.95
C ILE A 546 29.85 65.00 -13.06
N SER A 547 30.47 64.16 -13.91
CA SER A 547 31.13 64.58 -15.17
C SER A 547 32.09 63.52 -15.77
N ASP A 548 31.96 63.36 -17.09
CA ASP A 548 32.98 63.16 -18.12
C ASP A 548 33.63 61.77 -18.40
N ASP A 549 33.30 61.34 -19.63
CA ASP A 549 34.20 61.00 -20.75
C ASP A 549 34.96 59.66 -20.81
N ASP A 550 34.51 58.91 -21.83
CA ASP A 550 35.26 58.39 -22.97
C ASP A 550 36.16 57.14 -22.88
N ASP A 551 35.92 56.34 -23.93
CA ASP A 551 36.86 55.59 -24.76
C ASP A 551 37.30 54.16 -24.37
N GLU A 552 36.63 53.25 -25.07
CA GLU A 552 37.18 52.39 -26.13
C GLU A 552 38.13 51.22 -25.79
N ALA A 553 37.75 50.07 -26.39
CA ALA A 553 38.62 49.12 -27.11
C ALA A 553 39.78 48.47 -26.32
N THR A 554 39.90 47.15 -26.13
CA THR A 554 39.90 46.05 -27.10
C THR A 554 40.54 44.82 -26.44
N GLY A 555 40.28 43.62 -26.97
CA GLY A 555 41.40 42.70 -27.25
C GLY A 555 41.73 41.58 -26.25
N SER A 556 41.03 40.46 -26.40
CA SER A 556 41.61 39.15 -26.71
C SER A 556 42.82 38.60 -25.91
N SER A 557 42.49 37.62 -25.07
CA SER A 557 43.06 36.25 -25.00
C SER A 557 44.34 35.94 -24.21
N ARG A 558 44.25 34.73 -23.64
CA ARG A 558 45.28 33.73 -23.30
C ARG A 558 45.74 33.62 -21.85
N HIS A 559 45.23 32.56 -21.20
CA HIS A 559 46.01 31.35 -20.84
C HIS A 559 47.38 31.58 -20.17
N PHE A 560 47.52 31.27 -18.88
CA PHE A 560 48.10 30.00 -18.37
C PHE A 560 48.41 30.07 -16.84
N SER A 561 48.02 28.99 -16.16
CA SER A 561 48.68 28.28 -15.04
C SER A 561 49.21 28.99 -13.78
N HIS A 562 48.74 28.42 -12.67
CA HIS A 562 49.48 28.00 -11.46
C HIS A 562 50.38 29.02 -10.76
N HIS A 563 49.98 29.40 -9.54
CA HIS A 563 50.89 29.28 -8.40
C HIS A 563 50.14 28.89 -7.12
N ARG A 564 50.59 27.77 -6.56
CA ARG A 564 50.29 27.27 -5.22
C ARG A 564 51.07 28.12 -4.22
N LEU A 565 50.39 28.70 -3.23
CA LEU A 565 51.00 29.12 -1.97
C LEU A 565 50.07 28.72 -0.81
N MET A 566 50.51 27.70 -0.07
CA MET A 566 49.98 27.38 1.25
C MET A 566 50.61 28.31 2.28
N LEU A 567 49.80 28.96 3.10
CA LEU A 567 50.14 29.33 4.47
C LEU A 567 48.87 29.26 5.35
N THR A 568 48.89 28.32 6.29
CA THR A 568 48.03 28.23 7.49
C THR A 568 48.49 29.26 8.56
N PRO A 569 47.89 29.29 9.76
CA PRO A 569 46.53 29.71 10.13
C PRO A 569 46.59 30.94 11.06
N VAL A 570 45.51 31.74 11.17
CA VAL A 570 45.37 32.71 12.26
C VAL A 570 44.01 32.53 12.93
N THR A 571 44.12 32.35 14.24
CA THR A 571 43.09 32.14 15.24
C THR A 571 42.29 33.39 15.54
N ASP A 572 41.05 33.14 15.98
CA ASP A 572 40.27 33.89 16.95
C ASP A 572 39.41 35.06 16.44
N ARG A 573 38.10 34.81 16.38
CA ARG A 573 37.08 35.70 16.97
C ARG A 573 35.71 35.00 17.05
N SER A 574 35.29 34.80 18.29
CA SER A 574 33.96 34.43 18.78
C SER A 574 32.76 35.01 17.99
N PRO A 575 31.69 34.23 17.72
CA PRO A 575 30.45 34.79 17.24
C PRO A 575 29.53 35.19 18.40
N MET A 576 29.08 36.45 18.37
CA MET A 576 28.00 36.97 19.19
C MET A 576 26.72 36.16 18.99
N LEU A 577 26.18 35.67 20.11
CA LEU A 577 24.82 35.16 20.24
C LEU A 577 23.78 36.20 19.80
N ARG A 578 23.13 35.97 18.67
CA ARG A 578 21.81 36.56 18.38
C ARG A 578 20.74 35.52 18.70
N LYS A 579 20.19 35.60 19.92
CA LYS A 579 18.97 34.92 20.31
C LYS A 579 17.82 35.37 19.40
N ARG A 580 17.34 34.50 18.53
CA ARG A 580 15.95 34.53 18.05
C ARG A 580 15.23 33.35 18.70
N SER A 581 14.29 33.68 19.58
CA SER A 581 13.42 32.71 20.25
C SER A 581 12.46 32.11 19.23
N LEU A 582 12.77 30.91 18.75
CA LEU A 582 11.77 30.04 18.16
C LEU A 582 11.02 29.37 19.31
N SER A 583 9.70 29.57 19.34
CA SER A 583 8.84 29.06 20.39
C SER A 583 8.80 27.53 20.37
N ARG A 584 9.44 26.90 21.35
CA ARG A 584 9.17 25.50 21.71
C ARG A 584 7.71 25.36 22.14
N ARG A 585 6.88 24.80 21.26
CA ARG A 585 5.58 24.15 21.53
C ARG A 585 5.59 22.90 20.64
N ARG A 586 5.56 21.64 21.08
CA ARG A 586 5.29 20.99 22.38
C ARG A 586 6.20 19.76 22.51
N VAL A 587 6.95 19.69 23.61
CA VAL A 587 7.17 18.41 24.32
C VAL A 587 6.13 18.40 25.42
N SER A 588 5.00 17.74 25.20
CA SER A 588 4.01 17.49 26.25
C SER A 588 3.12 16.29 25.88
N SER A 589 3.64 15.08 26.07
CA SER A 589 2.81 13.87 26.18
C SER A 589 3.37 12.87 27.20
N VAL A 590 3.92 13.35 28.31
CA VAL A 590 4.30 12.49 29.45
C VAL A 590 3.76 13.01 30.80
N SER A 591 2.92 14.05 30.84
CA SER A 591 2.36 14.59 32.10
C SER A 591 0.83 14.57 32.22
N SER A 592 0.10 13.89 31.33
CA SER A 592 -1.38 13.87 31.35
C SER A 592 -2.02 12.56 31.82
N ILE A 593 -1.24 11.60 32.33
CA ILE A 593 -1.77 10.28 32.78
C ILE A 593 -1.95 10.20 34.31
N THR A 594 -1.59 11.23 35.08
CA THR A 594 -1.72 11.21 36.56
C THR A 594 -2.86 12.04 37.14
N SER A 595 -3.81 12.56 36.35
CA SER A 595 -4.97 13.31 36.89
C SER A 595 -6.35 12.73 36.58
N ALA A 596 -6.44 11.46 36.15
CA ALA A 596 -7.72 10.77 35.91
C ALA A 596 -7.95 9.57 36.83
N LEU A 597 -7.28 9.55 38.00
CA LEU A 597 -7.56 8.64 39.12
C LEU A 597 -7.56 9.48 40.41
N ASN A 598 -8.65 10.22 40.61
CA ASN A 598 -9.25 10.55 41.89
C ASN A 598 -10.72 10.95 41.65
#